data_AF-A0A2V8YR36-F1
#
_entry.id   AF-A0A2V8YR36-F1
#
_cell.length_a   1.000
_cell.length_b   1.000
_cell.length_c   1.000
_cell.angle_alpha   90.00
_cell.angle_beta   90.00
_cell.angle_gamma   90.00
#
_symmetry.space_group_name_H-M   'P 1'
#
loop_
_entity.id
_entity.type
_entity.pdbx_description
1 polymer ?
#
loop_
_entity_poly.entity_id
_entity_poly.type
_entity_poly.pdbx_seq_one_letter_code
_entity_poly.pdbx_strand_id
1 'polypeptide(L)'
;MGRQHGSLLESHRFTNCHGTKSKSHRERSPVRAAESLDGGRRHCLLGCQIPLCLLAPNHRHSGDIDGNAATAVDPAWTPWLDFFPAGTPPHPEYPSGHSTVSGAAAFILEAAFGDNTPFTVTSDVRQGTRSFSSFSAATAEIADARVFGGIHYRNSCVQGNAVGRAVADYVLSHAMRSPNEH
;
A
#
# COMPACT_ATOMS: atom_id res chain seq x y z
N MET A 1 -48.97 -34.60 -15.05
CA MET A 1 -49.02 -34.40 -13.58
C MET A 1 -47.65 -33.89 -13.16
N GLY A 2 -47.40 -32.68 -12.66
CA GLY A 2 -48.19 -31.72 -11.88
C GLY A 2 -47.37 -31.37 -10.62
N ARG A 3 -46.82 -30.13 -10.58
CA ARG A 3 -46.22 -29.28 -9.50
C ARG A 3 -46.06 -29.88 -8.07
N GLN A 4 -45.07 -29.52 -7.25
CA GLN A 4 -44.80 -28.19 -6.63
C GLN A 4 -43.32 -28.11 -6.18
N HIS A 5 -42.54 -27.03 -6.39
CA HIS A 5 -42.46 -25.74 -5.66
C HIS A 5 -42.49 -25.81 -4.13
N GLY A 6 -41.41 -25.33 -3.49
CA GLY A 6 -41.29 -25.08 -2.06
C GLY A 6 -40.07 -24.20 -1.76
N SER A 7 -40.22 -22.90 -2.00
CA SER A 7 -39.35 -21.82 -1.50
C SER A 7 -39.54 -21.66 0.01
N LEU A 8 -38.47 -21.43 0.76
CA LEU A 8 -38.54 -20.96 2.15
C LEU A 8 -37.60 -19.76 2.31
N LEU A 9 -38.22 -18.59 2.16
CA LEU A 9 -37.76 -17.32 2.70
C LEU A 9 -38.17 -17.21 4.17
N GLU A 10 -37.37 -16.41 4.89
CA GLU A 10 -37.65 -15.71 6.15
C GLU A 10 -37.68 -16.49 7.48
N SER A 11 -36.76 -16.11 8.37
CA SER A 11 -37.12 -15.08 9.37
C SER A 11 -35.90 -14.57 10.13
N HIS A 12 -35.83 -13.25 10.21
CA HIS A 12 -34.92 -12.50 11.05
C HIS A 12 -35.06 -12.85 12.53
N ARG A 13 -33.93 -13.07 13.21
CA ARG A 13 -33.78 -12.77 14.65
C ARG A 13 -32.43 -12.11 14.88
N PHE A 14 -32.44 -10.77 14.84
CA PHE A 14 -31.44 -9.94 15.48
C PHE A 14 -31.73 -9.97 16.99
N THR A 15 -30.85 -10.62 17.76
CA THR A 15 -30.84 -10.46 19.21
C THR A 15 -29.95 -9.28 19.55
N ASN A 16 -30.55 -8.23 20.07
CA ASN A 16 -29.95 -6.94 20.40
C ASN A 16 -29.32 -7.02 21.81
N CYS A 17 -27.99 -6.99 21.92
CA CYS A 17 -27.28 -6.86 23.20
C CYS A 17 -27.16 -5.38 23.56
N HIS A 18 -28.21 -4.81 24.15
CA HIS A 18 -28.15 -3.49 24.79
C HIS A 18 -27.42 -3.57 26.14
N GLY A 19 -26.13 -3.22 26.15
CA GLY A 19 -25.40 -2.81 27.36
C GLY A 19 -25.63 -1.33 27.62
N THR A 20 -26.37 -1.01 28.68
CA THR A 20 -26.70 0.35 29.12
C THR A 20 -25.47 1.10 29.63
N LYS A 21 -25.12 2.24 29.01
CA LYS A 21 -24.17 3.21 29.56
C LYS A 21 -24.87 4.12 30.58
N SER A 22 -24.33 4.21 31.79
CA SER A 22 -24.72 5.24 32.76
C SER A 22 -24.12 6.59 32.36
N LYS A 23 -24.92 7.65 32.47
CA LYS A 23 -24.53 9.04 32.24
C LYS A 23 -24.01 9.63 33.55
N SER A 24 -22.91 10.37 33.50
CA SER A 24 -22.70 11.52 34.41
C SER A 24 -22.47 12.78 33.58
N HIS A 25 -23.08 13.86 34.07
CA HIS A 25 -23.34 15.11 33.39
C HIS A 25 -22.34 16.16 33.89
N ARG A 26 -21.75 16.96 32.99
CA ARG A 26 -21.39 18.35 33.30
C ARG A 26 -21.42 19.20 32.02
N GLU A 27 -21.99 20.39 32.17
CA GLU A 27 -22.51 21.27 31.11
C GLU A 27 -21.50 22.25 30.50
N ARG A 28 -21.68 22.48 29.19
CA ARG A 28 -21.69 23.71 28.33
C ARG A 28 -20.57 24.76 28.53
N SER A 29 -20.00 25.36 27.48
CA SER A 29 -20.66 26.26 26.49
C SER A 29 -19.66 26.67 25.33
N PRO A 30 -19.97 27.58 24.37
CA PRO A 30 -20.37 27.21 22.99
C PRO A 30 -19.58 27.91 21.85
N VAL A 31 -19.46 27.29 20.68
CA VAL A 31 -19.46 28.03 19.39
C VAL A 31 -20.25 27.21 18.36
N ARG A 32 -21.21 27.88 17.70
CA ARG A 32 -22.24 27.30 16.82
C ARG A 32 -21.72 26.94 15.43
N ALA A 33 -22.47 26.02 14.83
CA ALA A 33 -22.39 25.42 13.50
C ALA A 33 -22.57 26.39 12.32
N ALA A 34 -22.09 25.94 11.16
CA ALA A 34 -22.79 26.13 9.89
C ALA A 34 -22.85 24.77 9.17
N GLU A 35 -24.07 24.27 8.97
CA GLU A 35 -24.42 23.08 8.18
C GLU A 35 -24.59 23.44 6.69
N SER A 36 -24.82 22.38 5.88
CA SER A 36 -25.56 22.36 4.59
C SER A 36 -24.72 22.53 3.31
N LEU A 37 -24.81 21.75 2.22
CA LEU A 37 -25.80 20.79 1.71
C LEU A 37 -25.17 19.76 0.73
N ASP A 38 -25.75 18.56 0.75
CA ASP A 38 -26.13 17.66 -0.36
C ASP A 38 -25.09 17.09 -1.36
N GLY A 39 -25.30 15.81 -1.72
CA GLY A 39 -24.62 15.15 -2.82
C GLY A 39 -24.31 13.68 -2.56
N GLY A 40 -25.35 12.84 -2.54
CA GLY A 40 -25.26 11.40 -2.31
C GLY A 40 -24.12 10.69 -3.03
N ARG A 41 -23.23 10.10 -2.24
CA ARG A 41 -22.47 8.87 -2.55
C ARG A 41 -22.05 8.26 -1.23
N ARG A 42 -22.86 7.32 -0.73
CA ARG A 42 -22.49 6.48 0.42
C ARG A 42 -21.41 5.51 -0.06
N HIS A 43 -20.16 5.95 -0.11
CA HIS A 43 -19.04 5.03 -0.09
C HIS A 43 -19.04 4.40 1.31
N CYS A 44 -19.37 3.12 1.35
CA CYS A 44 -19.22 2.26 2.51
C CYS A 44 -17.73 2.18 2.89
N LEU A 45 -17.24 3.19 3.62
CA LEU A 45 -15.94 3.16 4.31
C LEU A 45 -16.10 2.44 5.66
N LEU A 46 -16.65 1.22 5.64
CA LEU A 46 -16.61 0.30 6.77
C LEU A 46 -15.86 -0.94 6.32
N GLY A 47 -14.57 -1.00 6.65
CA GLY A 47 -13.72 -2.16 6.34
C GLY A 47 -12.22 -1.89 6.22
N CYS A 48 -11.75 -0.64 6.27
CA CYS A 48 -10.31 -0.37 6.38
C CYS A 48 -9.90 -0.54 7.85
N GLN A 49 -9.67 -1.78 8.25
CA GLN A 49 -8.98 -2.11 9.49
C GLN A 49 -7.52 -1.65 9.34
N ILE A 50 -7.29 -0.35 9.53
CA ILE A 50 -5.99 0.21 9.86
C ILE A 50 -5.77 -0.16 11.34
N PRO A 51 -5.26 -1.37 11.63
CA PRO A 51 -3.88 -1.48 12.08
C PRO A 51 -3.26 -2.87 11.79
N LEU A 52 -2.42 -3.01 10.75
CA LEU A 52 -1.54 -4.20 10.67
C LEU A 52 -0.16 -4.00 10.02
N CYS A 53 0.19 -2.81 9.51
CA CYS A 53 1.48 -2.61 8.82
C CYS A 53 2.61 -2.00 9.66
N LEU A 54 2.49 -1.96 11.00
CA LEU A 54 3.48 -1.31 11.88
C LEU A 54 4.47 -2.24 12.58
N LEU A 55 4.53 -3.53 12.21
CA LEU A 55 5.49 -4.46 12.80
C LEU A 55 6.53 -4.89 11.76
N ALA A 56 7.72 -4.30 11.84
CA ALA A 56 8.92 -5.12 11.74
C ALA A 56 9.17 -5.64 13.17
N PRO A 57 8.98 -6.95 13.42
CA PRO A 57 10.01 -7.90 13.04
C PRO A 57 9.45 -9.20 12.46
N ASN A 58 10.07 -9.69 11.38
CA ASN A 58 9.83 -10.98 10.76
C ASN A 58 8.45 -11.08 10.06
N HIS A 59 8.46 -11.06 8.73
CA HIS A 59 7.34 -11.40 7.83
C HIS A 59 6.82 -12.84 7.99
N ARG A 60 7.14 -13.50 9.12
CA ARG A 60 7.23 -14.95 9.30
C ARG A 60 5.90 -15.59 9.72
N HIS A 61 4.93 -14.81 10.20
CA HIS A 61 3.76 -15.37 10.90
C HIS A 61 2.55 -14.43 10.84
N SER A 62 2.00 -14.17 9.66
CA SER A 62 0.71 -13.43 9.56
C SER A 62 -0.43 -14.26 8.98
N GLY A 63 -0.14 -15.44 8.43
CA GLY A 63 -1.15 -16.35 7.92
C GLY A 63 -2.05 -16.98 9.00
N ASP A 64 -1.63 -16.94 10.26
CA ASP A 64 -2.41 -17.40 11.41
C ASP A 64 -3.41 -16.35 11.92
N ILE A 65 -3.21 -15.08 11.56
CA ILE A 65 -4.02 -13.95 12.08
C ILE A 65 -4.86 -13.25 11.01
N ASP A 66 -4.74 -13.63 9.73
CA ASP A 66 -5.48 -13.00 8.63
C ASP A 66 -6.89 -13.60 8.40
N GLY A 67 -7.24 -14.66 9.11
CA GLY A 67 -8.53 -15.33 9.00
C GLY A 67 -8.76 -16.05 7.67
N ASN A 68 -7.69 -16.30 6.90
CA ASN A 68 -7.76 -16.94 5.59
C ASN A 68 -7.17 -18.35 5.64
N ALA A 69 -8.01 -19.38 5.44
CA ALA A 69 -7.57 -20.77 5.46
C ALA A 69 -6.60 -21.14 4.31
N ALA A 70 -6.49 -20.31 3.27
CA ALA A 70 -5.56 -20.51 2.16
C ALA A 70 -4.14 -20.00 2.45
N THR A 71 -3.92 -19.27 3.55
CA THR A 71 -2.63 -18.70 3.95
C THR A 71 -2.08 -19.43 5.18
N ALA A 72 -2.08 -20.77 5.14
CA ALA A 72 -1.50 -21.57 6.21
C ALA A 72 -0.04 -21.13 6.47
N VAL A 73 0.30 -20.94 7.75
CA VAL A 73 1.65 -20.53 8.16
C VAL A 73 2.66 -21.62 7.81
N ASP A 74 3.72 -21.24 7.12
CA ASP A 74 4.93 -22.04 6.97
C ASP A 74 6.03 -21.49 7.89
N PRO A 75 6.31 -22.14 9.04
CA PRO A 75 7.32 -21.67 10.00
C PRO A 75 8.76 -21.80 9.50
N ALA A 76 8.98 -22.59 8.43
CA ALA A 76 10.27 -22.79 7.79
C ALA A 76 10.52 -21.79 6.65
N TRP A 77 9.50 -21.04 6.22
CA TRP A 77 9.67 -20.03 5.20
C TRP A 77 10.57 -18.88 5.69
N THR A 78 11.49 -18.46 4.82
CA THR A 78 12.38 -17.32 5.05
C THR A 78 12.47 -16.46 3.78
N PRO A 79 12.49 -15.12 3.88
CA PRO A 79 12.76 -14.23 2.77
C PRO A 79 14.03 -14.64 2.02
N TRP A 80 14.00 -14.57 0.68
CA TRP A 80 15.18 -14.91 -0.12
C TRP A 80 16.37 -13.98 0.16
N LEU A 81 16.10 -12.70 0.49
CA LEU A 81 17.17 -11.75 0.81
C LEU A 81 17.86 -12.03 2.16
N ASP A 82 17.26 -12.81 3.05
CA ASP A 82 17.91 -13.22 4.32
C ASP A 82 19.08 -14.18 4.12
N PHE A 83 19.23 -14.78 2.93
CA PHE A 83 20.41 -15.57 2.56
C PHE A 83 21.64 -14.70 2.20
N PHE A 84 21.50 -13.38 2.17
CA PHE A 84 22.60 -12.45 1.90
C PHE A 84 22.94 -11.62 3.15
N PRO A 85 24.18 -11.09 3.26
CA PRO A 85 24.58 -10.28 4.41
C PRO A 85 23.69 -9.05 4.70
N ALA A 86 23.03 -8.51 3.68
CA ALA A 86 22.12 -7.37 3.84
C ALA A 86 20.81 -7.74 4.54
N GLY A 87 20.31 -8.96 4.32
CA GLY A 87 19.06 -9.46 4.91
C GLY A 87 17.82 -8.59 4.69
N THR A 88 16.79 -8.89 5.47
CA THR A 88 15.61 -8.05 5.66
C THR A 88 16.00 -6.79 6.46
N PRO A 89 15.77 -5.58 5.91
CA PRO A 89 16.11 -4.35 6.61
C PRO A 89 15.37 -4.18 7.96
N PRO A 90 16.02 -3.65 9.01
CA PRO A 90 15.43 -3.49 10.34
C PRO A 90 14.58 -2.21 10.47
N HIS A 91 13.61 -2.04 9.58
CA HIS A 91 12.64 -0.93 9.61
C HIS A 91 11.24 -1.43 9.22
N PRO A 92 10.15 -0.70 9.53
CA PRO A 92 8.81 -1.08 9.09
C PRO A 92 8.74 -1.35 7.58
N GLU A 93 7.91 -2.32 7.18
CA GLU A 93 7.83 -2.78 5.79
C GLU A 93 7.10 -1.78 4.88
N TYR A 94 6.12 -1.04 5.43
CA TYR A 94 5.23 -0.18 4.65
C TYR A 94 5.52 1.33 4.87
N PRO A 95 5.57 2.13 3.80
CA PRO A 95 5.66 1.73 2.39
C PRO A 95 7.07 1.22 2.05
N SER A 96 7.25 0.66 0.85
CA SER A 96 8.60 0.28 0.41
C SER A 96 9.45 1.51 0.11
N GLY A 97 10.44 1.78 0.96
CA GLY A 97 11.37 2.89 0.77
C GLY A 97 12.17 2.83 -0.53
N HIS A 98 12.54 1.61 -0.98
CA HIS A 98 13.26 1.44 -2.24
C HIS A 98 12.38 1.80 -3.44
N SER A 99 11.11 1.37 -3.45
CA SER A 99 10.15 1.81 -4.47
C SER A 99 9.91 3.32 -4.43
N THR A 100 9.85 3.93 -3.25
CA THR A 100 9.71 5.40 -3.14
C THR A 100 10.86 6.15 -3.80
N VAL A 101 12.10 5.83 -3.45
CA VAL A 101 13.28 6.55 -3.95
C VAL A 101 13.52 6.28 -5.43
N SER A 102 13.50 5.01 -5.84
CA SER A 102 13.67 4.64 -7.24
C SER A 102 12.53 5.15 -8.12
N GLY A 103 11.30 5.11 -7.63
CA GLY A 103 10.14 5.68 -8.30
C GLY A 103 10.32 7.18 -8.52
N ALA A 104 10.66 7.96 -7.49
CA ALA A 104 10.92 9.39 -7.64
C ALA A 104 11.98 9.69 -8.70
N ALA A 105 13.11 8.98 -8.66
CA ALA A 105 14.16 9.14 -9.65
C ALA A 105 13.67 8.81 -11.08
N ALA A 106 12.97 7.69 -11.24
CA ALA A 106 12.43 7.27 -12.53
C ALA A 106 11.41 8.27 -13.09
N PHE A 107 10.53 8.84 -12.27
CA PHE A 107 9.55 9.83 -12.72
C PHE A 107 10.17 11.18 -13.08
N ILE A 108 11.24 11.58 -12.40
CA ILE A 108 12.03 12.77 -12.80
C ILE A 108 12.69 12.53 -14.15
N LEU A 109 13.29 11.35 -14.35
CA LEU A 109 13.93 10.99 -15.62
C LEU A 109 12.91 10.83 -16.76
N GLU A 110 11.74 10.26 -16.47
CA GLU A 110 10.60 10.19 -17.38
C GLU A 110 10.19 11.59 -17.84
N ALA A 111 10.06 12.55 -16.92
CA ALA A 111 9.71 13.92 -17.27
C ALA A 111 10.79 14.62 -18.11
N ALA A 112 12.06 14.31 -17.89
CA ALA A 112 13.18 14.91 -18.61
C ALA A 112 13.43 14.31 -20.00
N PHE A 113 13.28 13.00 -20.15
CA PHE A 113 13.69 12.27 -21.36
C PHE A 113 12.55 11.53 -22.07
N GLY A 114 11.39 11.36 -21.41
CA GLY A 114 10.26 10.55 -21.87
C GLY A 114 10.36 9.10 -21.38
N ASP A 115 9.21 8.49 -21.05
CA ASP A 115 9.15 7.14 -20.46
C ASP A 115 9.89 6.08 -21.29
N ASN A 116 9.69 6.10 -22.62
CA ASN A 116 10.25 5.12 -23.56
C ASN A 116 11.74 5.31 -23.89
N THR A 117 12.50 5.96 -22.99
CA THR A 117 13.93 6.13 -23.14
C THR A 117 14.65 4.86 -22.70
N PRO A 118 15.35 4.14 -23.59
CA PRO A 118 16.09 2.95 -23.23
C PRO A 118 17.37 3.33 -22.46
N PHE A 119 17.71 2.57 -21.43
CA PHE A 119 18.93 2.76 -20.67
C PHE A 119 19.48 1.43 -20.16
N THR A 120 20.74 1.45 -19.74
CA THR A 120 21.45 0.28 -19.25
C THR A 120 22.14 0.61 -17.94
N VAL A 121 22.00 -0.26 -16.95
CA VAL A 121 22.58 -0.11 -15.62
C VAL A 121 23.48 -1.30 -15.34
N THR A 122 24.69 -1.05 -14.85
CA THR A 122 25.58 -2.07 -14.32
C THR A 122 25.49 -2.05 -12.80
N SER A 123 25.34 -3.22 -12.20
CA SER A 123 25.21 -3.35 -10.75
C SER A 123 26.58 -3.58 -10.11
N ASP A 124 26.91 -2.74 -9.12
CA ASP A 124 28.14 -2.86 -8.34
C ASP A 124 28.05 -3.94 -7.25
N VAL A 125 26.82 -4.32 -6.86
CA VAL A 125 26.56 -5.27 -5.75
C VAL A 125 26.49 -6.71 -6.25
N ARG A 126 25.87 -6.93 -7.41
CA ARG A 126 25.85 -8.20 -8.14
C ARG A 126 26.40 -7.95 -9.53
N GLN A 127 27.48 -8.64 -9.89
CA GLN A 127 28.05 -8.54 -11.24
C GLN A 127 26.97 -8.82 -12.29
N GLY A 128 26.77 -7.86 -13.18
CA GLY A 128 25.77 -7.95 -14.23
C GLY A 128 25.36 -6.58 -14.74
N THR A 129 24.94 -6.57 -16.00
CA THR A 129 24.39 -5.41 -16.67
C THR A 129 22.95 -5.72 -17.07
N ARG A 130 22.05 -4.77 -16.87
CA ARG A 130 20.64 -4.90 -17.21
C ARG A 130 20.18 -3.72 -18.04
N SER A 131 19.48 -4.00 -19.13
CA SER A 131 18.93 -3.01 -20.03
C SER A 131 17.41 -2.94 -19.88
N PHE A 132 16.88 -1.73 -19.90
CA PHE A 132 15.46 -1.43 -19.77
C PHE A 132 15.00 -0.64 -20.99
N SER A 133 13.79 -0.93 -21.48
CA SER A 133 13.17 -0.21 -22.58
C SER A 133 12.53 1.11 -22.15
N SER A 134 12.21 1.26 -20.86
CA SER A 134 11.55 2.44 -20.31
C SER A 134 11.82 2.58 -18.80
N PHE A 135 11.58 3.78 -18.25
CA PHE A 135 11.64 4.01 -16.80
C PHE A 135 10.51 3.27 -16.06
N SER A 136 9.33 3.18 -16.67
CA SER A 136 8.22 2.35 -16.18
C SER A 136 8.59 0.87 -16.07
N ALA A 137 9.32 0.31 -17.04
CA ALA A 137 9.79 -1.07 -16.97
C ALA A 137 10.77 -1.29 -15.81
N ALA A 138 11.68 -0.34 -15.59
CA ALA A 138 12.62 -0.40 -14.48
C ALA A 138 11.95 -0.33 -13.11
N THR A 139 10.97 0.58 -12.92
CA THR A 139 10.23 0.68 -11.65
C THR A 139 9.37 -0.55 -11.36
N ALA A 140 8.77 -1.17 -12.40
CA ALA A 140 8.03 -2.42 -12.26
C ALA A 140 8.94 -3.56 -11.79
N GLU A 141 10.13 -3.67 -12.39
CA GLU A 141 11.09 -4.70 -12.02
C GLU A 141 11.69 -4.48 -10.63
N ILE A 142 11.92 -3.22 -10.24
CA ILE A 142 12.34 -2.89 -8.88
C ILE A 142 11.28 -3.38 -7.87
N ALA A 143 10.00 -3.12 -8.13
CA ALA A 143 8.90 -3.61 -7.29
C ALA A 143 8.87 -5.15 -7.23
N ASP A 144 9.03 -5.82 -8.37
CA ASP A 144 9.14 -7.29 -8.46
C ASP A 144 10.31 -7.81 -7.63
N ALA A 145 11.48 -7.21 -7.74
CA ALA A 145 12.68 -7.63 -7.01
C ALA A 145 12.47 -7.60 -5.49
N ARG A 146 11.69 -6.64 -4.97
CA ARG A 146 11.37 -6.57 -3.54
C ARG A 146 10.41 -7.68 -3.10
N VAL A 147 9.41 -7.97 -3.94
CA VAL A 147 8.42 -9.03 -3.69
C VAL A 147 9.08 -10.40 -3.77
N PHE A 148 9.88 -10.66 -4.82
CA PHE A 148 10.62 -11.91 -4.98
C PHE A 148 11.72 -12.07 -3.93
N GLY A 149 12.29 -10.96 -3.45
CA GLY A 149 13.20 -10.96 -2.31
C GLY A 149 12.55 -11.36 -0.98
N GLY A 150 11.21 -11.38 -0.92
CA GLY A 150 10.44 -11.76 0.28
C GLY A 150 10.41 -10.70 1.37
N ILE A 151 10.77 -9.45 1.06
CA ILE A 151 10.94 -8.38 2.05
C ILE A 151 9.92 -7.25 1.92
N HIS A 152 9.10 -7.26 0.85
CA HIS A 152 7.98 -6.33 0.71
C HIS A 152 6.74 -6.99 0.12
N TYR A 153 5.58 -6.50 0.53
CA TYR A 153 4.33 -6.81 -0.16
C TYR A 153 4.20 -5.99 -1.45
N ARG A 154 3.49 -6.55 -2.45
CA ARG A 154 3.22 -5.87 -3.72
C ARG A 154 2.59 -4.48 -3.50
N ASN A 155 1.63 -4.39 -2.59
CA ASN A 155 0.96 -3.12 -2.29
C ASN A 155 1.95 -2.09 -1.72
N SER A 156 2.87 -2.48 -0.84
CA SER A 156 3.89 -1.59 -0.28
C SER A 156 4.79 -0.98 -1.35
N CYS A 157 5.12 -1.75 -2.40
CA CYS A 157 5.84 -1.25 -3.57
C CYS A 157 5.00 -0.26 -4.40
N VAL A 158 3.72 -0.59 -4.66
CA VAL A 158 2.79 0.29 -5.40
C VAL A 158 2.60 1.62 -4.69
N GLN A 159 2.36 1.59 -3.38
CA GLN A 159 2.17 2.79 -2.57
C GLN A 159 3.47 3.58 -2.43
N GLY A 160 4.62 2.90 -2.32
CA GLY A 160 5.94 3.54 -2.38
C GLY A 160 6.14 4.32 -3.69
N ASN A 161 5.85 3.69 -4.84
CA ASN A 161 5.91 4.38 -6.14
C ASN A 161 4.95 5.59 -6.20
N ALA A 162 3.74 5.49 -5.64
CA ALA A 162 2.81 6.63 -5.60
C ALA A 162 3.38 7.81 -4.79
N VAL A 163 4.02 7.53 -3.65
CA VAL A 163 4.75 8.55 -2.88
C VAL A 163 5.90 9.13 -3.70
N GLY A 164 6.67 8.27 -4.37
CA GLY A 164 7.77 8.68 -5.26
C GLY A 164 7.31 9.63 -6.37
N ARG A 165 6.14 9.37 -6.98
CA ARG A 165 5.55 10.27 -7.99
C ARG A 165 5.21 11.63 -7.41
N ALA A 166 4.57 11.68 -6.25
CA ALA A 166 4.25 12.95 -5.60
C ALA A 166 5.51 13.78 -5.28
N VAL A 167 6.60 13.11 -4.86
CA VAL A 167 7.90 13.76 -4.65
C VAL A 167 8.48 14.29 -5.96
N ALA A 168 8.46 13.48 -7.02
CA ALA A 168 8.94 13.90 -8.34
C ALA A 168 8.16 15.12 -8.86
N ASP A 169 6.83 15.10 -8.79
CA ASP A 169 5.97 16.21 -9.20
C ASP A 169 6.28 17.49 -8.41
N TYR A 170 6.53 17.37 -7.11
CA TYR A 170 6.95 18.50 -6.28
C TYR A 170 8.32 19.05 -6.73
N VAL A 171 9.31 18.19 -6.95
CA VAL A 171 10.67 18.60 -7.38
C VAL A 171 10.62 19.26 -8.76
N LEU A 172 9.93 18.65 -9.72
CA LEU A 172 9.72 19.18 -11.07
C LEU A 172 9.10 20.58 -11.01
N SER A 173 8.11 20.77 -10.14
CA SER A 173 7.40 22.04 -10.00
C SER A 173 8.12 23.07 -9.15
N HIS A 174 9.20 22.79 -8.42
CA HIS A 174 9.83 23.76 -7.50
C HIS A 174 11.34 23.93 -7.67
N ALA A 175 12.06 22.87 -8.03
CA ALA A 175 13.51 22.83 -8.06
C ALA A 175 14.09 22.76 -9.48
N MET A 176 13.26 22.40 -10.48
CA MET A 176 13.68 22.32 -11.90
C MET A 176 13.01 23.38 -12.77
N ARG A 177 12.75 24.58 -12.21
CA ARG A 177 12.32 25.74 -12.98
C ARG A 177 13.52 26.48 -13.56
N SER A 178 13.36 27.06 -14.75
CA SER A 178 14.26 28.09 -15.24
C SER A 178 14.33 29.23 -14.22
N PRO A 179 15.51 29.79 -13.89
CA PRO A 179 15.64 30.89 -12.94
C PRO A 179 14.83 32.15 -13.27
N ASN A 180 14.27 32.26 -14.49
CA ASN A 180 13.66 33.49 -15.01
C ASN A 180 12.14 33.41 -15.28
N GLU A 181 11.43 32.38 -14.80
CA GLU A 181 9.97 32.34 -14.89
C GLU A 181 9.34 32.76 -13.54
N HIS A 182 9.09 34.06 -13.41
CA HIS A 182 8.28 34.69 -12.35
C HIS A 182 6.92 35.12 -12.90
#